data_AF-A0A7S2RME6-F1
#
_entry.id   AF-A0A7S2RME6-F1
#
_cell.length_a   1.000
_cell.length_b   1.000
_cell.length_c   1.000
_cell.angle_alpha   90.00
_cell.angle_beta   90.00
_cell.angle_gamma   90.00
#
_symmetry.space_group_name_H-M   'P 1'
#
loop_
_entity.id
_entity.type
_entity.pdbx_description
1 polymer ?
#
loop_
_entity_poly.entity_id
_entity_poly.type
_entity_poly.pdbx_seq_one_letter_code
_entity_poly.pdbx_strand_id
1 'polypeptide(L)'
;VMPILIREFQSPDEEMKRIVLKVVKQCVATAGVEPEYIRTDILPEFFRMFWIRRMALDRRNHKQVVETTVELANKVGCSDILSRIVDDLKDDSEPYRRMVMETVQQVLENLGSGDVDSRLEERLIDGILYAFQEQAVDASVTGSNAFGKEGQVP
;
A
#
# COMPACT_ATOMS: atom_id res chain seq x y z
N VAL A 1 24.56 -3.14 -5.25
CA VAL A 1 23.87 -2.37 -4.18
C VAL A 1 22.47 -2.91 -3.92
N MET A 2 21.63 -3.13 -4.96
CA MET A 2 20.28 -3.66 -4.78
C MET A 2 20.15 -4.97 -3.99
N PRO A 3 21.01 -6.00 -4.17
CA PRO A 3 20.92 -7.21 -3.34
C PRO A 3 21.11 -6.97 -1.84
N ILE A 4 21.92 -5.96 -1.49
CA ILE A 4 22.12 -5.56 -0.09
C ILE A 4 20.84 -4.89 0.43
N LEU A 5 20.24 -3.99 -0.34
CA LEU A 5 18.99 -3.33 0.05
C LEU A 5 17.86 -4.33 0.27
N ILE A 6 17.70 -5.31 -0.61
CA ILE A 6 16.68 -6.37 -0.47
C ILE A 6 16.88 -7.14 0.84
N ARG A 7 18.12 -7.48 1.20
CA ARG A 7 18.42 -8.14 2.48
C ARG A 7 18.00 -7.28 3.69
N GLU A 8 18.21 -5.97 3.61
CA GLU A 8 17.86 -5.05 4.69
C GLU A 8 16.35 -4.79 4.83
N PHE A 9 15.50 -5.29 3.91
CA PHE A 9 14.04 -5.21 4.06
C PHE A 9 13.56 -5.92 5.32
N GLN A 10 14.30 -6.94 5.77
CA GLN A 10 14.00 -7.74 6.95
C GLN A 10 14.49 -7.10 8.26
N SER A 11 15.15 -5.94 8.19
CA SER A 11 15.67 -5.27 9.37
C SER A 11 14.55 -4.97 10.37
N PRO A 12 14.74 -5.27 11.68
CA PRO A 12 13.77 -4.90 12.70
C PRO A 12 13.84 -3.41 13.07
N ASP A 13 14.91 -2.71 12.66
CA ASP A 13 15.10 -1.28 12.93
C ASP A 13 14.24 -0.42 12.00
N GLU A 14 13.33 0.35 12.59
CA GLU A 14 12.41 1.22 11.86
C GLU A 14 13.14 2.36 11.13
N GLU A 15 14.26 2.88 11.66
CA GLU A 15 15.04 3.90 10.94
C GLU A 15 15.75 3.28 9.73
N MET A 16 16.24 2.03 9.85
CA MET A 16 16.80 1.29 8.72
C MET A 16 15.74 1.08 7.63
N LYS A 17 14.53 0.62 7.98
CA LYS A 17 13.43 0.48 7.02
C LYS A 17 13.11 1.78 6.31
N ARG A 18 13.10 2.89 7.04
CA ARG A 18 12.87 4.23 6.50
C ARG A 18 13.91 4.61 5.43
N ILE A 19 15.18 4.36 5.73
CA ILE A 19 16.30 4.60 4.81
C ILE A 19 16.16 3.70 3.59
N VAL A 20 15.90 2.41 3.81
CA VAL A 20 15.75 1.41 2.76
C VAL A 20 14.63 1.78 1.79
N LEU A 21 13.43 2.13 2.27
CA LEU A 21 12.31 2.57 1.42
C LEU A 21 12.69 3.79 0.57
N LYS A 22 13.34 4.78 1.19
CA LYS A 22 13.80 5.97 0.46
C LYS A 22 14.82 5.63 -0.62
N VAL A 23 15.78 4.75 -0.34
CA VAL A 23 16.81 4.36 -1.32
C VAL A 23 16.18 3.51 -2.41
N VAL A 24 15.26 2.59 -2.10
CA VAL A 24 14.52 1.80 -3.10
C VAL A 24 13.80 2.73 -4.07
N LYS A 25 13.01 3.69 -3.56
CA LYS A 25 12.32 4.70 -4.37
C LYS A 25 13.29 5.43 -5.31
N GLN A 26 14.44 5.88 -4.81
CA GLN A 26 15.45 6.58 -5.63
C GLN A 26 16.10 5.67 -6.67
N CYS A 27 16.41 4.42 -6.31
CA CYS A 27 17.06 3.46 -7.20
C CYS A 27 16.13 3.09 -8.35
N VAL A 28 14.85 2.81 -8.08
CA VAL A 28 13.92 2.40 -9.13
C VAL A 28 13.66 3.53 -10.12
N ALA A 29 13.77 4.80 -9.74
CA ALA A 29 13.64 5.92 -10.67
C ALA A 29 14.79 6.02 -11.70
N THR A 30 15.90 5.30 -11.51
CA THR A 30 17.05 5.38 -12.43
C THR A 30 16.85 4.58 -13.72
N ALA A 31 17.47 5.03 -14.82
CA ALA A 31 17.32 4.40 -16.13
C ALA A 31 17.92 2.99 -16.23
N GLY A 32 18.97 2.69 -15.45
CA GLY A 32 19.67 1.40 -15.49
C GLY A 32 19.01 0.27 -14.69
N VAL A 33 17.86 0.52 -14.06
CA VAL A 33 17.08 -0.52 -13.36
C VAL A 33 15.98 -0.99 -14.28
N GLU A 34 16.15 -2.20 -14.80
CA GLU A 34 15.21 -2.84 -15.72
C GLU A 34 13.91 -3.25 -15.01
N PRO A 35 12.72 -3.03 -15.61
CA PRO A 35 11.45 -3.42 -15.03
C PRO A 35 11.37 -4.90 -14.64
N GLU A 36 11.99 -5.78 -15.43
CA GLU A 36 11.98 -7.22 -15.15
C GLU A 36 12.70 -7.56 -13.84
N TYR A 37 13.85 -6.93 -13.60
CA TYR A 37 14.57 -7.08 -12.33
C TYR A 37 13.73 -6.60 -11.13
N ILE A 38 12.94 -5.53 -11.31
CA ILE A 38 12.03 -5.06 -10.27
C ILE A 38 10.97 -6.14 -9.99
N ARG A 39 10.35 -6.71 -11.04
CA ARG A 39 9.31 -7.74 -10.90
C ARG A 39 9.81 -9.01 -10.20
N THR A 40 11.02 -9.46 -10.54
CA THR A 40 11.56 -10.74 -10.07
C THR A 40 12.22 -10.65 -8.71
N ASP A 41 12.98 -9.58 -8.45
CA ASP A 41 13.87 -9.51 -7.29
C ASP A 41 13.41 -8.53 -6.21
N ILE A 42 12.67 -7.47 -6.58
CA ILE A 42 12.29 -6.41 -5.64
C ILE A 42 10.86 -6.59 -5.16
N LEU A 43 9.88 -6.68 -6.06
CA LEU A 43 8.46 -6.71 -5.69
C LEU A 43 8.12 -7.83 -4.69
N PRO A 44 8.56 -9.08 -4.87
CA PRO A 44 8.15 -10.16 -3.96
C PRO A 44 8.57 -9.87 -2.51
N GLU A 45 9.83 -9.45 -2.31
CA GLU A 45 10.35 -9.14 -0.98
C GLU A 45 9.78 -7.82 -0.43
N PHE A 46 9.56 -6.82 -1.30
CA PHE A 46 8.98 -5.53 -0.91
C PHE A 46 7.57 -5.70 -0.35
N PHE A 47 6.67 -6.38 -1.09
CA PHE A 47 5.30 -6.61 -0.62
C PHE A 47 5.30 -7.49 0.63
N ARG A 48 6.14 -8.53 0.70
CA ARG A 48 6.24 -9.40 1.88
C ARG A 48 6.65 -8.65 3.15
N MET A 49 7.50 -7.63 3.05
CA MET A 49 8.09 -6.94 4.21
C MET A 49 7.37 -5.65 4.60
N PHE A 50 6.91 -4.88 3.62
CA PHE A 50 6.39 -3.52 3.85
C PHE A 50 4.87 -3.40 3.71
N TRP A 51 4.22 -4.31 2.98
CA TRP A 51 2.76 -4.37 2.90
C TRP A 51 2.21 -5.27 4.01
N ILE A 52 2.31 -4.77 5.25
CA ILE A 52 1.79 -5.43 6.46
C ILE A 52 0.98 -4.43 7.28
N ARG A 53 -0.05 -4.90 7.99
CA ARG A 53 -0.96 -4.07 8.82
C ARG A 53 -0.24 -3.10 9.75
N ARG A 54 0.90 -3.50 10.35
CA ARG A 54 1.72 -2.64 11.23
C ARG A 54 2.23 -1.39 10.54
N MET A 55 2.58 -1.45 9.26
CA MET A 55 3.10 -0.31 8.50
C MET A 55 2.05 0.78 8.30
N ALA A 56 0.77 0.40 8.25
CA ALA A 56 -0.35 1.32 8.10
C ALA A 56 -0.74 2.04 9.41
N LEU A 57 -0.27 1.58 10.57
CA LEU A 57 -0.58 2.21 11.86
C LEU A 57 0.18 3.51 12.11
N ASP A 58 1.38 3.64 11.53
CA ASP A 58 2.18 4.87 11.60
C ASP A 58 2.05 5.67 10.29
N ARG A 59 1.71 6.96 10.42
CA ARG A 59 1.46 7.84 9.28
C ARG A 59 2.69 8.03 8.38
N ARG A 60 3.91 8.00 8.93
CA ARG A 60 5.14 8.17 8.13
C ARG A 60 5.43 6.89 7.35
N ASN A 61 5.31 5.74 8.01
CA ASN A 61 5.46 4.43 7.39
C ASN A 61 4.45 4.24 6.26
N HIS A 62 3.16 4.49 6.53
CA HIS A 62 2.10 4.50 5.52
C HIS A 62 2.51 5.33 4.31
N LYS A 63 2.82 6.62 4.52
CA LYS A 63 3.16 7.54 3.43
C LYS A 63 4.35 7.04 2.61
N GLN A 64 5.39 6.52 3.26
CA GLN A 64 6.57 6.03 2.57
C GLN A 64 6.31 4.76 1.76
N VAL A 65 5.51 3.84 2.28
CA VAL A 65 5.12 2.63 1.55
C VAL A 65 4.28 3.00 0.33
N VAL A 66 3.29 3.88 0.47
CA VAL A 66 2.47 4.38 -0.64
C VAL A 66 3.36 5.03 -1.71
N GLU A 67 4.16 6.03 -1.34
CA GLU A 67 5.02 6.75 -2.29
C GLU A 67 6.04 5.85 -3.00
N THR A 68 6.61 4.87 -2.28
CA THR A 68 7.56 3.92 -2.86
C THR A 68 6.84 2.96 -3.81
N THR A 69 5.62 2.54 -3.47
CA THR A 69 4.81 1.66 -4.32
C THR A 69 4.37 2.36 -5.61
N VAL A 70 4.00 3.64 -5.54
CA VAL A 70 3.69 4.45 -6.75
C VAL A 70 4.92 4.57 -7.65
N GLU A 71 6.11 4.80 -7.08
CA GLU A 71 7.33 4.86 -7.87
C GLU A 71 7.70 3.51 -8.52
N LEU A 72 7.45 2.40 -7.81
CA LEU A 72 7.57 1.07 -8.39
C LEU A 72 6.60 0.88 -9.55
N ALA A 73 5.34 1.30 -9.39
CA ALA A 73 4.31 1.25 -10.44
C ALA A 73 4.75 1.99 -11.70
N ASN A 74 5.40 3.15 -11.56
CA ASN A 74 5.90 3.94 -12.69
C ASN A 74 6.91 3.20 -13.56
N LYS A 75 7.57 2.18 -13.02
CA LYS A 75 8.53 1.35 -13.75
C LYS A 75 7.94 0.05 -14.28
N VAL A 76 7.10 -0.63 -13.50
CA VAL A 76 6.60 -1.97 -13.88
C VAL A 76 5.22 -1.95 -14.52
N GLY A 77 4.44 -0.90 -14.33
CA GLY A 77 3.05 -0.82 -14.77
C GLY A 77 2.05 -0.89 -13.62
N CYS A 78 0.82 -0.47 -13.90
CA CYS A 78 -0.27 -0.40 -12.93
C CYS A 78 -0.77 -1.81 -12.59
N SER A 79 -0.93 -2.67 -13.60
CA SER A 79 -1.43 -4.05 -13.42
C SER A 79 -0.55 -4.89 -12.50
N ASP A 80 0.79 -4.78 -12.63
CA ASP A 80 1.76 -5.48 -11.78
C ASP A 80 1.62 -5.15 -10.29
N ILE A 81 1.26 -3.90 -9.97
CA ILE A 81 1.10 -3.42 -8.59
C ILE A 81 -0.32 -3.70 -8.09
N LEU A 82 -1.35 -3.31 -8.83
CA LEU A 82 -2.74 -3.46 -8.40
C LEU A 82 -3.14 -4.92 -8.19
N SER A 83 -2.65 -5.84 -9.04
CA SER A 83 -2.90 -7.27 -8.90
C SER A 83 -2.39 -7.86 -7.57
N ARG A 84 -1.42 -7.19 -6.91
CA ARG A 84 -0.82 -7.62 -5.64
C ARG A 84 -1.56 -7.12 -4.41
N ILE A 85 -2.30 -6.03 -4.53
CA ILE A 85 -2.95 -5.36 -3.39
C ILE A 85 -4.46 -5.33 -3.48
N VAL A 86 -5.05 -5.70 -4.61
CA VAL A 86 -6.52 -5.60 -4.82
C VAL A 86 -7.33 -6.41 -3.81
N ASP A 87 -6.85 -7.59 -3.40
CA ASP A 87 -7.57 -8.40 -2.41
C ASP A 87 -7.48 -7.78 -0.99
N ASP A 88 -6.44 -7.00 -0.73
CA ASP A 88 -6.24 -6.31 0.55
C ASP A 88 -7.21 -5.14 0.75
N LEU A 89 -7.94 -4.73 -0.30
CA LEU A 89 -9.08 -3.80 -0.17
C LEU A 89 -10.17 -4.35 0.77
N LYS A 90 -10.19 -5.67 0.97
CA LYS A 90 -11.13 -6.37 1.85
C LYS A 90 -10.51 -6.81 3.17
N ASP A 91 -9.33 -6.32 3.53
CA ASP A 91 -8.68 -6.64 4.81
C ASP A 91 -9.49 -6.12 6.01
N ASP A 92 -9.51 -6.82 7.14
CA ASP A 92 -10.27 -6.38 8.33
C ASP A 92 -9.72 -5.10 8.98
N SER A 93 -8.44 -4.77 8.75
CA SER A 93 -7.78 -3.62 9.36
C SER A 93 -8.08 -2.34 8.57
N GLU A 94 -8.93 -1.47 9.12
CA GLU A 94 -9.28 -0.19 8.51
C GLU A 94 -8.05 0.67 8.12
N PRO A 95 -7.01 0.86 8.97
CA PRO A 95 -5.81 1.59 8.57
C PRO A 95 -5.13 0.98 7.34
N TYR A 96 -5.08 -0.35 7.26
CA TYR A 96 -4.47 -1.05 6.13
C TYR A 96 -5.31 -0.92 4.86
N ARG A 97 -6.65 -1.11 4.94
CA ARG A 97 -7.56 -0.83 3.81
C ARG A 97 -7.39 0.58 3.28
N ARG A 98 -7.27 1.58 4.16
CA ARG A 98 -7.03 2.98 3.76
C ARG A 98 -5.70 3.15 3.02
N MET A 99 -4.63 2.48 3.47
CA MET A 99 -3.33 2.48 2.79
C MET A 99 -3.42 1.84 1.39
N VAL A 100 -4.16 0.73 1.27
CA VAL A 100 -4.42 0.07 -0.02
C VAL A 100 -5.21 1.00 -0.94
N MET A 101 -6.35 1.54 -0.47
CA MET A 101 -7.21 2.47 -1.23
C MET A 101 -6.44 3.70 -1.73
N GLU A 102 -5.62 4.32 -0.87
CA GLU A 102 -4.79 5.46 -1.25
C GLU A 102 -3.77 5.08 -2.35
N THR A 103 -3.16 3.90 -2.24
CA THR A 103 -2.22 3.43 -3.27
C THR A 103 -2.92 3.14 -4.59
N VAL A 104 -4.07 2.45 -4.56
CA VAL A 104 -4.88 2.18 -5.75
C VAL A 104 -5.24 3.49 -6.46
N GLN A 105 -5.71 4.49 -5.70
CA GLN A 105 -6.05 5.80 -6.23
C GLN A 105 -4.82 6.47 -6.89
N GLN A 106 -3.70 6.59 -6.18
CA GLN A 106 -2.52 7.28 -6.71
C GLN A 106 -1.90 6.58 -7.93
N VAL A 107 -1.90 5.24 -7.95
CA VAL A 107 -1.40 4.46 -9.10
C VAL A 107 -2.28 4.70 -10.33
N LEU A 108 -3.61 4.63 -10.17
CA LEU A 108 -4.56 4.87 -11.27
C LEU A 108 -4.55 6.32 -11.75
N GLU A 109 -4.45 7.30 -10.84
CA GLU A 109 -4.34 8.72 -11.19
C GLU A 109 -3.05 9.01 -11.98
N ASN A 110 -1.95 8.35 -11.63
CA ASN A 110 -0.65 8.62 -12.25
C ASN A 110 -0.43 7.89 -13.59
N LEU A 111 -0.89 6.63 -13.71
CA LEU A 111 -0.63 5.79 -14.88
C LEU A 111 -1.85 5.56 -15.76
N GLY A 112 -3.04 5.86 -15.27
CA GLY A 112 -4.30 5.42 -15.86
C GLY A 112 -4.54 3.93 -15.66
N SER A 113 -5.50 3.40 -16.40
CA SER A 113 -5.94 1.99 -16.34
C SER A 113 -5.69 1.23 -17.64
N GLY A 114 -4.77 1.71 -18.48
CA GLY A 114 -4.59 1.18 -19.85
C GLY A 114 -4.10 -0.27 -19.94
N ASP A 115 -3.40 -0.76 -18.92
CA ASP A 115 -2.89 -2.13 -18.79
C ASP A 115 -3.70 -3.00 -17.82
N VAL A 116 -4.84 -2.50 -17.31
CA VAL A 116 -5.75 -3.23 -16.42
C VAL A 116 -6.67 -4.10 -17.27
N ASP A 117 -6.64 -5.42 -17.06
CA ASP A 117 -7.57 -6.34 -17.70
C ASP A 117 -8.94 -6.36 -17.02
N SER A 118 -9.96 -6.88 -17.70
CA SER A 118 -11.34 -6.91 -17.19
C SER A 118 -11.48 -7.66 -15.87
N ARG A 119 -10.65 -8.68 -15.63
CA ARG A 119 -10.71 -9.45 -14.38
C ARG A 119 -10.18 -8.64 -13.21
N LEU A 120 -9.09 -7.91 -13.41
CA LEU A 120 -8.52 -7.01 -12.41
C LEU A 120 -9.47 -5.83 -12.16
N GLU A 121 -10.09 -5.29 -13.21
CA GLU A 121 -11.12 -4.24 -13.11
C GLU A 121 -12.31 -4.70 -12.23
N GLU A 122 -12.88 -5.87 -12.49
CA GLU A 122 -13.97 -6.43 -11.67
C GLU A 122 -13.58 -6.57 -10.19
N ARG A 123 -12.38 -7.09 -9.91
CA ARG A 123 -11.86 -7.23 -8.54
C ARG A 123 -11.65 -5.88 -7.86
N LEU A 124 -11.16 -4.87 -8.60
CA LEU A 124 -10.99 -3.51 -8.09
C LEU A 124 -12.34 -2.90 -7.71
N ILE A 125 -13.35 -3.03 -8.58
CA ILE A 125 -14.70 -2.52 -8.31
C ILE A 125 -15.29 -3.18 -7.07
N ASP A 126 -15.23 -4.51 -6.99
CA ASP A 126 -15.73 -5.29 -5.85
C ASP A 126 -14.99 -4.94 -4.54
N GLY A 127 -13.66 -4.82 -4.58
CA GLY A 127 -12.84 -4.39 -3.44
C GLY A 127 -13.15 -2.97 -2.97
N ILE A 128 -13.27 -2.02 -3.89
CA ILE A 128 -13.60 -0.61 -3.58
C ILE A 128 -15.01 -0.50 -2.98
N LEU A 129 -16.00 -1.20 -3.53
CA LEU A 129 -17.36 -1.22 -3.00
C LEU A 129 -17.39 -1.78 -1.57
N TYR A 130 -16.67 -2.86 -1.32
CA TYR A 130 -16.55 -3.43 0.02
C TYR A 130 -15.91 -2.43 1.00
N ALA A 131 -14.76 -1.84 0.63
CA ALA A 131 -14.05 -0.88 1.48
C ALA A 131 -14.92 0.35 1.81
N PHE A 132 -15.71 0.82 0.84
CA PHE A 132 -16.64 1.94 1.03
C PHE A 132 -17.78 1.60 2.01
N GLN A 133 -18.33 0.39 1.93
CA GLN A 133 -19.37 -0.06 2.86
C GLN A 133 -18.84 -0.17 4.29
N GLU A 134 -17.66 -0.78 4.48
CA GLU A 134 -17.02 -0.90 5.79
C GLU A 134 -16.71 0.48 6.40
N GLN A 135 -16.27 1.45 5.59
CA GLN A 135 -16.01 2.81 6.06
C GLN A 135 -17.25 3.48 6.68
N ALA A 136 -18.45 3.21 6.13
CA ALA A 136 -19.69 3.73 6.70
C ALA A 136 -20.01 3.09 8.06
N VAL A 137 -19.70 1.80 8.22
CA VAL A 137 -19.85 1.08 9.49
C VAL A 137 -18.86 1.61 10.53
N ASP A 138 -17.57 1.73 10.20
CA ASP A 138 -16.52 2.23 11.10
C ASP A 138 -16.83 3.65 11.60
N ALA A 139 -17.34 4.52 10.71
CA ALA A 139 -17.79 5.86 11.07
C ALA A 139 -18.96 5.85 12.07
N SER A 140 -19.92 4.93 11.89
CA SER A 140 -21.07 4.79 12.79
C SER A 140 -20.68 4.28 14.18
N VAL A 141 -19.73 3.35 14.26
CA VAL A 141 -19.21 2.79 15.53
C VAL A 141 -18.42 3.85 16.29
N THR A 142 -17.57 4.61 15.59
CA THR A 142 -16.80 5.71 16.19
C THR A 142 -17.71 6.81 16.72
N GLY A 143 -18.76 7.18 15.97
CA GLY A 143 -19.77 8.15 16.42
C GLY A 143 -20.58 7.66 17.63
N SER A 144 -20.90 6.37 17.69
CA SER A 144 -21.64 5.75 18.80
C SER A 144 -20.81 5.67 20.09
N ASN A 145 -19.50 5.39 19.98
CA ASN A 145 -18.58 5.35 21.11
C ASN A 145 -18.26 6.75 21.69
N ALA A 146 -18.41 7.81 20.89
CA ALA A 146 -18.29 9.18 21.36
C ALA A 146 -19.48 9.60 22.23
N PHE A 147 -20.70 9.17 21.88
CA PHE A 147 -21.93 9.51 22.60
C PHE A 147 -22.07 8.81 23.98
N GLY A 148 -21.40 7.67 24.18
CA GLY A 148 -21.46 6.91 25.43
C GLY A 148 -20.55 7.43 26.57
N LYS A 149 -19.61 8.35 26.28
CA LYS A 149 -18.65 8.86 27.28
C LYS A 149 -19.03 10.20 27.92
N GLU A 150 -20.08 10.88 27.44
CA GLU A 150 -20.54 12.14 28.03
C GLU A 150 -21.59 11.95 29.16
N GLY A 151 -22.00 10.71 29.46
CA GLY A 151 -23.03 10.39 30.45
C GLY A 151 -22.54 10.01 31.87
N GLN A 152 -21.24 10.05 32.14
CA GLN A 152 -20.68 9.80 33.48
C GLN A 152 -19.74 10.93 33.88
N VAL A 153 -20.33 11.98 34.45
CA VAL A 153 -19.61 12.91 35.33
C VAL A 153 -20.19 12.70 36.74
N PRO A 154 -19.36 12.48 37.77
CA PRO A 154 -19.81 12.29 39.15
C PRO A 154 -20.50 13.52 39.75
#